data_AF-A0A562GFA8-F1
#
_entry.id   AF-A0A562GFA8-F1
#
_cell.length_a   1.000
_cell.length_b   1.000
_cell.length_c   1.000
_cell.angle_alpha   90.00
_cell.angle_beta   90.00
_cell.angle_gamma   90.00
#
_symmetry.space_group_name_H-M   'P 1'
#
loop_
_entity.id
_entity.type
_entity.pdbx_description
1 polymer ?
#
loop_
_entity_poly.entity_id
_entity_poly.type
_entity_poly.pdbx_seq_one_letter_code
_entity_poly.pdbx_strand_id
1 'polypeptide(L)'
;MSRRKLIFGAVVLVLVTFLTTSAGFLYLMNAWSSDVVSTLKVLRALQVVKSRYVEEVPVEALIAGSIKGMVKSLNDPHSIYMDAKMFKEFMIETEGSFGGVGIVIGTKDKMLTVIAPIEGTPGEKSGIRSGDQIIKIDGQDTKDLALDEAVSKIRGPEGSQVVLTIMREQEVQDYTLTRSNIQIKTVAGKMLDNNIGYIRISMFNENTGNDFVRKLQELEKQGMKAMVLDLRDNPGGLLDESVKVASQFVPKGPVVSVVTRDGQRETHSSKLETAKYPIAILVNGGSASASEIVAGAAQDTGVGTLIGTKTYGKGSVQTIVRLDEGSAIKLTIAKYLTPNDRSINGVGIEPDIVVQLPESRDKDVQLDKALEVLKSKM
;
A
#
# COMPACT_ATOMS: atom_id res chain seq x y z
N MET A 1 22.05 -15.63 -73.89
CA MET A 1 22.99 -16.02 -72.81
C MET A 1 22.87 -17.53 -72.59
N SER A 2 23.97 -18.30 -72.57
CA SER A 2 23.86 -19.76 -72.47
C SER A 2 23.36 -20.18 -71.09
N ARG A 3 22.53 -21.24 -71.01
CA ARG A 3 21.96 -21.75 -69.74
C ARG A 3 23.01 -21.94 -68.64
N ARG A 4 24.23 -22.34 -69.00
CA ARG A 4 25.36 -22.50 -68.05
C ARG A 4 25.80 -21.18 -67.39
N LYS A 5 25.83 -20.07 -68.13
CA LYS A 5 26.17 -18.75 -67.59
C LYS A 5 25.06 -18.19 -66.68
N LEU A 6 23.80 -18.47 -67.01
CA LEU A 6 22.64 -18.16 -66.16
C LEU A 6 22.67 -18.92 -64.83
N ILE A 7 22.92 -20.23 -64.88
CA ILE A 7 23.00 -21.07 -63.68
C ILE A 7 24.19 -20.65 -62.80
N PHE A 8 25.36 -20.42 -63.39
CA PHE A 8 26.54 -19.96 -62.64
C PHE A 8 26.31 -18.60 -61.99
N GLY A 9 25.71 -17.64 -62.71
CA GLY A 9 25.35 -16.33 -62.15
C GLY A 9 24.35 -16.41 -61.00
N ALA A 10 23.35 -17.29 -61.09
CA ALA A 10 22.38 -17.52 -60.01
C ALA A 10 23.03 -18.14 -58.77
N VAL A 11 23.93 -19.10 -58.93
CA VAL A 11 24.66 -19.73 -57.81
C VAL A 11 25.58 -18.73 -57.11
N VAL A 12 26.30 -17.91 -57.88
CA VAL A 12 27.16 -16.84 -57.32
C VAL A 12 26.30 -15.81 -56.59
N LEU A 13 25.15 -15.41 -57.14
CA LEU A 13 24.25 -14.47 -56.48
C LEU A 13 23.72 -15.02 -55.15
N VAL A 14 23.31 -16.30 -55.11
CA VAL A 14 22.86 -16.94 -53.86
C VAL A 14 23.97 -17.01 -52.84
N LEU A 15 25.19 -17.39 -53.24
CA LEU A 15 26.34 -17.45 -52.33
C LEU A 15 26.74 -16.07 -51.80
N VAL A 16 26.78 -15.06 -52.66
CA VAL A 16 27.07 -13.68 -52.24
C VAL A 16 25.98 -13.17 -51.31
N THR A 17 24.71 -13.41 -51.63
CA THR A 17 23.58 -12.98 -50.77
C THR A 17 23.62 -13.70 -49.42
N PHE A 18 23.93 -14.99 -49.40
CA PHE A 18 24.06 -15.77 -48.16
C PHE A 18 25.23 -15.29 -47.30
N LEU A 19 26.38 -15.02 -47.91
CA LEU A 19 27.56 -14.53 -47.20
C LEU A 19 27.35 -13.10 -46.68
N THR A 20 26.74 -12.21 -47.45
CA THR A 20 26.46 -10.83 -47.02
C THR A 20 25.37 -10.75 -45.96
N THR A 21 24.30 -11.56 -46.08
CA THR A 21 23.27 -11.65 -45.02
C THR A 21 23.81 -12.29 -43.74
N SER A 22 24.65 -13.32 -43.84
CA SER A 22 25.28 -13.94 -42.67
C SER A 22 26.29 -13.01 -41.99
N ALA A 23 27.12 -12.30 -42.76
CA ALA A 23 28.05 -11.30 -42.20
C ALA A 23 27.31 -10.09 -41.61
N GLY A 24 26.24 -9.62 -42.25
CA GLY A 24 25.37 -8.57 -41.73
C GLY A 24 24.64 -9.00 -40.45
N PHE A 25 24.17 -10.25 -40.39
CA PHE A 25 23.56 -10.83 -39.20
C PHE A 25 24.56 -10.98 -38.05
N LEU A 26 25.80 -11.41 -38.31
CA LEU A 26 26.86 -11.48 -37.31
C LEU A 26 27.31 -10.10 -36.82
N TYR A 27 27.41 -9.11 -37.72
CA TYR A 27 27.71 -7.73 -37.36
C TYR A 27 26.59 -7.10 -36.53
N LEU A 28 25.33 -7.33 -36.91
CA LEU A 28 24.16 -6.94 -36.13
C LEU A 28 24.18 -7.64 -34.77
N MET A 29 24.38 -8.96 -34.69
CA MET A 29 24.48 -9.65 -33.39
C MET A 29 25.63 -9.15 -32.50
N ASN A 30 26.77 -8.75 -33.09
CA ASN A 30 27.88 -8.17 -32.34
C ASN A 30 27.59 -6.71 -31.90
N ALA A 31 26.66 -6.03 -32.58
CA ALA A 31 26.11 -4.73 -32.21
C ALA A 31 24.85 -4.84 -31.32
N TRP A 32 24.32 -6.04 -31.08
CA TRP A 32 23.22 -6.30 -30.14
C TRP A 32 23.80 -6.42 -28.72
N SER A 33 23.24 -5.65 -27.80
CA SER A 33 23.81 -5.32 -26.50
C SER A 33 24.19 -6.51 -25.61
N SER A 34 25.10 -6.27 -24.66
CA SER A 34 25.43 -7.17 -23.54
C SER A 34 24.21 -7.73 -22.79
N ASP A 35 23.06 -7.08 -22.91
CA ASP A 35 21.81 -7.44 -22.25
C ASP A 35 21.14 -8.68 -22.86
N VAL A 36 21.27 -8.90 -24.18
CA VAL A 36 20.67 -10.09 -24.84
C VAL A 36 21.42 -11.35 -24.43
N VAL A 37 22.76 -11.31 -24.44
CA VAL A 37 23.60 -12.42 -23.95
C VAL A 37 23.33 -12.69 -22.47
N SER A 38 23.15 -11.65 -21.65
CA SER A 38 22.83 -11.79 -20.23
C SER A 38 21.44 -12.37 -19.99
N THR A 39 20.45 -12.00 -20.80
CA THR A 39 19.09 -12.58 -20.76
C THR A 39 19.13 -14.07 -21.12
N LEU A 40 19.91 -14.45 -22.15
CA LEU A 40 20.12 -15.86 -22.51
C LEU A 40 20.80 -16.67 -21.39
N LYS A 41 21.67 -16.05 -20.58
CA LYS A 41 22.27 -16.73 -19.41
C LYS A 41 21.20 -17.12 -18.38
N VAL A 42 20.21 -16.26 -18.13
CA VAL A 42 19.10 -16.56 -17.21
C VAL A 42 18.28 -17.75 -17.72
N LEU A 43 17.92 -17.74 -19.01
CA LEU A 43 17.18 -18.85 -19.63
C LEU A 43 17.97 -20.16 -19.60
N ARG A 44 19.29 -20.09 -19.85
CA ARG A 44 20.18 -21.26 -19.76
C ARG A 44 20.26 -21.79 -18.32
N ALA A 45 20.35 -20.91 -17.32
CA ALA A 45 20.37 -21.31 -15.92
C ALA A 45 19.07 -22.03 -15.52
N LEU A 46 17.91 -21.48 -15.91
CA LEU A 46 16.60 -22.12 -15.71
C LEU A 46 16.58 -23.53 -16.32
N GLN A 47 17.05 -23.68 -17.57
CA GLN A 47 17.07 -24.97 -18.26
C GLN A 47 18.03 -25.97 -17.59
N VAL A 48 19.21 -25.52 -17.13
CA VAL A 48 20.17 -26.37 -16.42
C VAL A 48 19.58 -26.88 -15.11
N VAL A 49 18.94 -26.02 -14.32
CA VAL A 49 18.28 -26.43 -13.07
C VAL A 49 17.16 -27.42 -13.36
N LYS A 50 16.26 -27.12 -14.30
CA LYS A 50 15.14 -28.00 -14.65
C LYS A 50 15.57 -29.38 -15.14
N SER A 51 16.69 -29.47 -15.88
CA SER A 51 17.14 -30.72 -16.50
C SER A 51 18.15 -31.53 -15.67
N ARG A 52 18.80 -30.92 -14.68
CA ARG A 52 19.90 -31.54 -13.93
C ARG A 52 19.72 -31.56 -12.43
N TYR A 53 18.75 -30.83 -11.87
CA TYR A 53 18.44 -30.93 -10.45
C TYR A 53 17.88 -32.33 -10.12
N VAL A 54 18.22 -32.83 -8.94
CA VAL A 54 17.97 -34.22 -8.54
C VAL A 54 16.49 -34.54 -8.33
N GLU A 55 15.67 -33.50 -8.08
CA GLU A 55 14.22 -33.59 -7.87
C GLU A 55 13.45 -32.79 -8.92
N GLU A 56 12.16 -33.08 -9.08
CA GLU A 56 11.28 -32.27 -9.91
C GLU A 56 10.92 -30.96 -9.19
N VAL A 57 11.05 -29.84 -9.89
CA VAL A 57 10.76 -28.50 -9.34
C VAL A 57 9.75 -27.79 -10.25
N PRO A 58 8.67 -27.23 -9.69
CA PRO A 58 7.72 -26.40 -10.44
C PRO A 58 8.42 -25.21 -11.11
N VAL A 59 8.13 -24.97 -12.39
CA VAL A 59 8.74 -23.87 -13.16
C VAL A 59 8.36 -22.52 -12.56
N GLU A 60 7.14 -22.40 -12.05
CA GLU A 60 6.59 -21.21 -11.40
C GLU A 60 7.43 -20.81 -10.19
N ALA A 61 7.88 -21.80 -9.40
CA ALA A 61 8.75 -21.55 -8.24
C ALA A 61 10.13 -21.02 -8.65
N LEU A 62 10.70 -21.55 -9.74
CA LEU A 62 11.98 -21.08 -10.29
C LEU A 62 11.87 -19.67 -10.86
N ILE A 63 10.79 -19.36 -11.58
CA ILE A 63 10.51 -18.02 -12.11
C ILE A 63 10.34 -17.02 -10.96
N ALA A 64 9.47 -17.33 -9.99
CA ALA A 64 9.25 -16.47 -8.81
C ALA A 64 10.56 -16.22 -8.04
N GLY A 65 11.37 -17.26 -7.83
CA GLY A 65 12.69 -17.16 -7.22
C GLY A 65 13.65 -16.25 -8.01
N SER A 66 13.63 -16.34 -9.34
CA SER A 66 14.47 -15.51 -10.21
C SER A 66 14.08 -14.03 -10.13
N ILE A 67 12.79 -13.71 -10.19
CA ILE A 67 12.27 -12.33 -10.12
C ILE A 67 12.55 -11.75 -8.74
N LYS A 68 12.26 -12.51 -7.68
CA LYS A 68 12.59 -12.12 -6.30
C LYS A 68 14.07 -11.83 -6.13
N GLY A 69 14.95 -12.66 -6.72
CA GLY A 69 16.40 -12.44 -6.71
C GLY A 69 16.81 -11.15 -7.44
N MET A 70 16.24 -10.89 -8.62
CA MET A 70 16.49 -9.65 -9.38
C MET A 70 16.10 -8.41 -8.58
N VAL A 71 14.89 -8.39 -8.02
CA VAL A 71 14.41 -7.24 -7.24
C VAL A 71 15.23 -7.07 -5.96
N LYS A 72 15.55 -8.15 -5.26
CA LYS A 72 16.40 -8.12 -4.05
C LYS A 72 17.79 -7.54 -4.33
N SER A 73 18.34 -7.74 -5.53
CA SER A 73 19.67 -7.23 -5.91
C SER A 73 19.76 -5.68 -5.93
N LEU A 74 18.62 -4.99 -5.93
CA LEU A 74 18.56 -3.53 -5.85
C LEU A 74 19.01 -3.00 -4.48
N ASN A 75 19.06 -3.86 -3.44
CA ASN A 75 19.32 -3.47 -2.05
C ASN A 75 18.41 -2.33 -1.56
N ASP A 76 17.22 -2.21 -2.16
CA ASP A 76 16.17 -1.29 -1.75
C ASP A 76 15.12 -2.08 -0.96
N PRO A 77 14.96 -1.85 0.35
CA PRO A 77 13.98 -2.56 1.17
C PRO A 77 12.52 -2.27 0.77
N HIS A 78 12.27 -1.27 -0.07
CA HIS A 78 10.93 -0.91 -0.54
C HIS A 78 10.58 -1.49 -1.91
N SER A 79 11.57 -2.04 -2.61
CA SER A 79 11.35 -2.75 -3.88
C SER A 79 11.24 -4.25 -3.62
N ILE A 80 10.09 -4.83 -3.96
CA ILE A 80 9.80 -6.26 -3.70
C ILE A 80 9.03 -6.90 -4.86
N TYR A 81 9.26 -8.20 -5.05
CA TYR A 81 8.37 -9.06 -5.82
C TYR A 81 7.24 -9.54 -4.89
N MET A 82 5.99 -9.32 -5.32
CA MET A 82 4.79 -9.76 -4.64
C MET A 82 4.21 -10.93 -5.41
N ASP A 83 4.13 -12.09 -4.75
CA ASP A 83 3.39 -13.24 -5.26
C ASP A 83 1.87 -13.02 -5.16
N ALA A 84 1.08 -13.99 -5.62
CA ALA A 84 -0.38 -13.95 -5.62
C ALA A 84 -0.99 -13.60 -4.25
N LYS A 85 -0.45 -14.14 -3.17
CA LYS A 85 -0.98 -13.89 -1.83
C LYS A 85 -0.64 -12.46 -1.39
N MET A 86 0.63 -12.09 -1.47
CA MET A 86 1.12 -10.78 -1.05
C MET A 86 0.50 -9.65 -1.87
N PHE A 87 0.36 -9.84 -3.19
CA PHE A 87 -0.25 -8.84 -4.06
C PHE A 87 -1.73 -8.65 -3.73
N LYS A 88 -2.48 -9.73 -3.50
CA LYS A 88 -3.89 -9.65 -3.09
C LYS A 88 -4.07 -8.94 -1.75
N GLU A 89 -3.23 -9.24 -0.76
CA GLU A 89 -3.25 -8.56 0.54
C GLU A 89 -2.93 -7.06 0.40
N PHE A 90 -1.89 -6.73 -0.37
CA PHE A 90 -1.52 -5.35 -0.66
C PHE A 90 -2.64 -4.56 -1.35
N MET A 91 -3.35 -5.18 -2.30
CA MET A 91 -4.49 -4.54 -2.96
C MET A 91 -5.63 -4.28 -1.98
N ILE A 92 -5.97 -5.23 -1.10
CA ILE A 92 -7.01 -5.03 -0.07
C ILE A 92 -6.67 -3.86 0.86
N GLU A 93 -5.42 -3.76 1.31
CA GLU A 93 -4.96 -2.64 2.14
C GLU A 93 -5.07 -1.30 1.40
N THR A 94 -4.70 -1.28 0.11
CA THR A 94 -4.64 -0.07 -0.71
C THR A 94 -6.03 0.42 -1.14
N GLU A 95 -6.85 -0.48 -1.67
CA GLU A 95 -8.26 -0.22 -2.03
C GLU A 95 -9.08 0.09 -0.77
N GLY A 96 -8.63 -0.38 0.39
CA GLY A 96 -9.30 -0.13 1.66
C GLY A 96 -10.65 -0.82 1.75
N SER A 97 -10.91 -1.80 0.89
CA SER A 97 -12.17 -2.49 0.82
C SER A 97 -11.97 -3.94 0.36
N PHE A 98 -12.85 -4.84 0.80
CA PHE A 98 -12.79 -6.24 0.38
C PHE A 98 -14.17 -6.89 0.41
N GLY A 99 -14.37 -7.84 -0.50
CA GLY A 99 -15.56 -8.69 -0.51
C GLY A 99 -15.55 -9.68 0.65
N GLY A 100 -16.54 -9.60 1.54
CA GLY A 100 -16.66 -10.48 2.70
C GLY A 100 -17.90 -10.19 3.51
N VAL A 101 -17.94 -10.71 4.75
CA VAL A 101 -19.12 -10.57 5.62
C VAL A 101 -18.92 -9.60 6.79
N GLY A 102 -17.72 -9.03 6.94
CA GLY A 102 -17.45 -8.03 7.97
C GLY A 102 -17.38 -8.58 9.39
N ILE A 103 -16.65 -9.68 9.60
CA ILE A 103 -16.35 -10.23 10.93
C ILE A 103 -14.85 -10.28 11.14
N VAL A 104 -14.40 -9.93 12.34
CA VAL A 104 -13.02 -10.11 12.79
C VAL A 104 -12.94 -11.46 13.49
N ILE A 105 -12.06 -12.33 13.03
CA ILE A 105 -11.90 -13.69 13.56
C ILE A 105 -10.47 -13.89 14.03
N GLY A 106 -10.29 -14.79 14.98
CA GLY A 106 -8.99 -15.23 15.47
C GLY A 106 -9.08 -16.65 15.99
N THR A 107 -7.96 -17.17 16.45
CA THR A 107 -7.91 -18.48 17.10
C THR A 107 -7.90 -18.30 18.60
N LYS A 108 -8.89 -18.86 19.29
CA LYS A 108 -8.95 -18.93 20.75
C LYS A 108 -9.17 -20.38 21.15
N ASP A 109 -8.35 -20.89 22.06
CA ASP A 109 -8.41 -22.28 22.53
C ASP A 109 -8.40 -23.31 21.38
N LYS A 110 -7.60 -23.04 20.33
CA LYS A 110 -7.50 -23.80 19.06
C LYS A 110 -8.77 -23.85 18.21
N MET A 111 -9.77 -23.04 18.53
CA MET A 111 -11.01 -22.91 17.78
C MET A 111 -11.07 -21.57 17.05
N LEU A 112 -11.60 -21.58 15.83
CA LEU A 112 -11.92 -20.37 15.09
C LEU A 112 -13.04 -19.62 15.80
N THR A 113 -12.75 -18.40 16.24
CA THR A 113 -13.63 -17.61 17.11
C THR A 113 -13.79 -16.20 16.57
N VAL A 114 -15.01 -15.68 16.61
CA VAL A 114 -15.32 -14.29 16.28
C VAL A 114 -14.82 -13.39 17.41
N ILE A 115 -13.89 -12.51 17.08
CA ILE A 115 -13.42 -11.46 18.00
C ILE A 115 -14.50 -10.38 18.09
N ALA A 116 -14.97 -9.86 16.95
CA ALA A 116 -16.05 -8.89 16.89
C ALA A 116 -16.67 -8.83 15.48
N PRO A 117 -17.99 -8.66 15.35
CA PRO A 117 -18.59 -8.22 14.10
C PRO A 117 -18.25 -6.74 13.83
N ILE A 118 -18.17 -6.35 12.57
CA ILE A 118 -17.97 -4.96 12.16
C ILE A 118 -19.35 -4.30 12.03
N GLU A 119 -19.52 -3.15 12.66
CA GLU A 119 -20.75 -2.37 12.64
C GLU A 119 -21.25 -2.08 11.21
N GLY A 120 -22.55 -2.30 10.97
CA GLY A 120 -23.23 -2.04 9.70
C GLY A 120 -23.03 -3.12 8.62
N THR A 121 -22.23 -4.15 8.88
CA THR A 121 -21.89 -5.20 7.92
C THR A 121 -22.84 -6.41 7.98
N PRO A 122 -22.82 -7.32 6.98
CA PRO A 122 -23.66 -8.53 7.00
C PRO A 122 -23.48 -9.37 8.27
N GLY A 123 -22.26 -9.48 8.80
CA GLY A 123 -21.94 -10.21 10.01
C GLY A 123 -22.72 -9.70 11.21
N GLU A 124 -22.66 -8.41 11.49
CA GLU A 124 -23.45 -7.80 12.56
C GLU A 124 -24.97 -7.96 12.32
N LYS A 125 -25.44 -7.63 11.11
CA LYS A 125 -26.86 -7.69 10.75
C LYS A 125 -27.46 -9.09 10.85
N SER A 126 -26.64 -10.12 10.66
CA SER A 126 -27.04 -11.53 10.81
C SER A 126 -27.12 -12.01 12.27
N GLY A 127 -26.68 -11.19 13.22
CA GLY A 127 -26.71 -11.53 14.65
C GLY A 127 -25.52 -12.34 15.14
N ILE A 128 -24.42 -12.40 14.38
CA ILE A 128 -23.12 -12.91 14.85
C ILE A 128 -22.59 -11.99 15.95
N ARG A 129 -22.02 -12.58 17.00
CA ARG A 129 -21.55 -11.89 18.20
C ARG A 129 -20.10 -12.23 18.51
N SER A 130 -19.47 -11.38 19.33
CA SER A 130 -18.17 -11.69 19.91
C SER A 130 -18.23 -12.99 20.73
N GLY A 131 -17.23 -13.85 20.58
CA GLY A 131 -17.14 -15.14 21.27
C GLY A 131 -17.78 -16.32 20.51
N ASP A 132 -18.52 -16.05 19.43
CA ASP A 132 -19.07 -17.11 18.57
C ASP A 132 -17.96 -17.98 17.98
N GLN A 133 -18.10 -19.31 18.06
CA GLN A 133 -17.16 -20.24 17.45
C GLN A 133 -17.64 -20.64 16.06
N ILE A 134 -16.82 -20.42 15.04
CA ILE A 134 -17.13 -20.86 13.67
C ILE A 134 -16.62 -22.29 13.57
N ILE A 135 -17.54 -23.27 13.54
CA ILE A 135 -17.18 -24.69 13.47
C ILE A 135 -17.20 -25.22 12.04
N LYS A 136 -17.99 -24.64 11.13
CA LYS A 136 -17.97 -24.95 9.70
C LYS A 136 -18.11 -23.71 8.81
N ILE A 137 -17.53 -23.79 7.61
CA ILE A 137 -17.67 -22.80 6.54
C ILE A 137 -18.13 -23.56 5.29
N ASP A 138 -19.30 -23.22 4.74
CA ASP A 138 -19.93 -23.91 3.60
C ASP A 138 -19.96 -25.44 3.78
N GLY A 139 -20.27 -25.88 5.01
CA GLY A 139 -20.34 -27.29 5.38
C GLY A 139 -19.00 -27.98 5.67
N GLN A 140 -17.86 -27.33 5.41
CA GLN A 140 -16.51 -27.85 5.70
C GLN A 140 -16.08 -27.53 7.13
N ASP A 141 -15.56 -28.52 7.85
CA ASP A 141 -15.07 -28.35 9.21
C ASP A 141 -13.86 -27.39 9.27
N THR A 142 -13.79 -26.60 10.33
CA THR A 142 -12.77 -25.57 10.54
C THR A 142 -11.64 -25.99 11.46
N LYS A 143 -11.75 -27.15 12.12
CA LYS A 143 -10.82 -27.59 13.17
C LYS A 143 -9.36 -27.70 12.71
N ASP A 144 -9.16 -28.08 11.46
CA ASP A 144 -7.82 -28.25 10.86
C ASP A 144 -7.44 -27.10 9.92
N LEU A 145 -8.30 -26.07 9.79
CA LEU A 145 -8.03 -24.93 8.93
C LEU A 145 -7.08 -23.95 9.62
N ALA A 146 -6.06 -23.52 8.90
CA ALA A 146 -5.31 -22.34 9.27
C ALA A 146 -6.22 -21.10 9.19
N LEU A 147 -5.94 -20.09 10.03
CA LEU A 147 -6.72 -18.84 10.07
C LEU A 147 -6.83 -18.19 8.68
N ASP A 148 -5.72 -18.09 7.96
CA ASP A 148 -5.66 -17.50 6.62
C ASP A 148 -6.55 -18.25 5.61
N GLU A 149 -6.64 -19.58 5.73
CA GLU A 149 -7.48 -20.39 4.86
C GLU A 149 -8.97 -20.15 5.16
N ALA A 150 -9.33 -20.09 6.44
CA ALA A 150 -10.69 -19.73 6.85
C ALA A 150 -11.08 -18.33 6.36
N VAL A 151 -10.19 -17.34 6.51
CA VAL A 151 -10.40 -15.99 5.97
C VAL A 151 -10.62 -16.04 4.45
N SER A 152 -9.83 -16.82 3.71
CA SER A 152 -9.96 -16.94 2.26
C SER A 152 -11.29 -17.59 1.84
N LYS A 153 -11.83 -18.53 2.62
CA LYS A 153 -13.15 -19.15 2.37
C LYS A 153 -14.31 -18.21 2.73
N ILE A 154 -14.18 -17.42 3.80
CA ILE A 154 -15.20 -16.45 4.22
C ILE A 154 -15.26 -15.27 3.26
N ARG A 155 -14.12 -14.84 2.72
CA ARG A 155 -14.05 -13.82 1.66
C ARG A 155 -14.54 -14.37 0.33
N GLY A 156 -14.92 -13.46 -0.57
CA GLY A 156 -15.43 -13.83 -1.89
C GLY A 156 -16.09 -12.64 -2.58
N PRO A 157 -16.55 -12.82 -3.83
CA PRO A 157 -17.15 -11.74 -4.61
C PRO A 157 -18.36 -11.14 -3.90
N GLU A 158 -18.55 -9.83 -4.04
CA GLU A 158 -19.75 -9.15 -3.56
C GLU A 158 -21.02 -9.78 -4.14
N GLY A 159 -22.06 -9.92 -3.33
CA GLY A 159 -23.32 -10.55 -3.69
C GLY A 159 -23.33 -12.08 -3.61
N SER A 160 -22.17 -12.73 -3.53
CA SER A 160 -22.11 -14.19 -3.27
C SER A 160 -22.47 -14.52 -1.83
N GLN A 161 -22.82 -15.78 -1.54
CA GLN A 161 -23.19 -16.23 -0.20
C GLN A 161 -22.12 -17.11 0.44
N VAL A 162 -22.09 -17.10 1.77
CA VAL A 162 -21.34 -18.04 2.60
C VAL A 162 -22.22 -18.50 3.75
N VAL A 163 -22.14 -19.78 4.10
CA VAL A 163 -22.81 -20.35 5.27
C VAL A 163 -21.78 -20.56 6.37
N LEU A 164 -21.99 -19.91 7.52
CA LEU A 164 -21.18 -20.12 8.72
C LEU A 164 -22.00 -20.92 9.73
N THR A 165 -21.53 -22.12 10.08
CA THR A 165 -22.08 -22.86 11.21
C THR A 165 -21.42 -22.35 12.47
N ILE A 166 -22.19 -21.67 13.31
CA ILE A 166 -21.74 -21.07 14.56
C ILE A 166 -22.15 -21.94 15.74
N MET A 167 -21.22 -22.17 16.66
CA MET A 167 -21.49 -22.68 17.99
C MET A 167 -21.41 -21.51 18.98
N ARG A 168 -22.54 -21.24 19.65
CA ARG A 168 -22.64 -20.27 20.73
C ARG A 168 -23.08 -21.01 21.99
N GLU A 169 -22.18 -21.07 22.97
CA GLU A 169 -22.36 -21.90 24.17
C GLU A 169 -22.56 -23.38 23.80
N GLN A 170 -23.79 -23.89 23.82
CA GLN A 170 -24.13 -25.26 23.42
C GLN A 170 -25.08 -25.33 22.22
N GLU A 171 -25.49 -24.19 21.67
CA GLU A 171 -26.37 -24.12 20.52
C GLU A 171 -25.56 -24.01 19.23
N VAL A 172 -25.94 -24.81 18.23
CA VAL A 172 -25.33 -24.81 16.90
C VAL A 172 -26.36 -24.33 15.90
N GLN A 173 -26.01 -23.29 15.15
CA GLN A 173 -26.90 -22.70 14.16
C GLN A 173 -26.13 -22.27 12.90
N ASP A 174 -26.76 -22.45 11.74
CA ASP A 174 -26.25 -21.96 10.46
C ASP A 174 -26.68 -20.51 10.21
N TYR A 175 -25.72 -19.70 9.78
CA TYR A 175 -25.91 -18.32 9.38
C TYR A 175 -25.55 -18.19 7.90
N THR A 176 -26.53 -17.95 7.05
CA THR A 176 -26.30 -17.62 5.64
C THR A 176 -26.08 -16.12 5.50
N LEU A 177 -24.88 -15.73 5.08
CA LEU A 177 -24.51 -14.34 4.90
C LEU A 177 -24.27 -14.04 3.42
N THR A 178 -24.82 -12.93 2.96
CA THR A 178 -24.46 -12.36 1.67
C THR A 178 -23.22 -11.49 1.83
N ARG A 179 -22.15 -11.80 1.10
CA ARG A 179 -20.93 -11.01 1.08
C ARG A 179 -21.23 -9.62 0.50
N SER A 180 -20.70 -8.59 1.14
CA SER A 180 -20.77 -7.20 0.68
C SER A 180 -19.37 -6.62 0.56
N ASN A 181 -19.25 -5.44 -0.06
CA ASN A 181 -18.01 -4.68 0.04
C ASN A 181 -17.82 -4.13 1.46
N ILE A 182 -16.80 -4.61 2.17
CA ILE A 182 -16.47 -4.20 3.55
C ILE A 182 -15.41 -3.11 3.50
N GLN A 183 -15.75 -1.92 4.00
CA GLN A 183 -14.83 -0.79 4.03
C GLN A 183 -13.97 -0.80 5.29
N ILE A 184 -12.66 -0.61 5.12
CA ILE A 184 -11.70 -0.40 6.19
C ILE A 184 -11.76 1.08 6.59
N LYS A 185 -12.29 1.36 7.79
CA LYS A 185 -12.33 2.72 8.34
C LYS A 185 -10.91 3.16 8.72
N THR A 186 -10.38 4.17 8.04
CA THR A 186 -9.03 4.72 8.32
C THR A 186 -9.05 6.05 9.04
N VAL A 187 -10.21 6.73 9.06
CA VAL A 187 -10.40 8.02 9.70
C VAL A 187 -11.35 7.88 10.88
N ALA A 188 -10.89 8.30 12.05
CA ALA A 188 -11.72 8.47 13.24
C ALA A 188 -11.64 9.92 13.70
N GLY A 189 -12.72 10.45 14.28
CA GLY A 189 -12.68 11.79 14.82
C GLY A 189 -13.78 12.09 15.81
N LYS A 190 -13.51 13.08 16.67
CA LYS A 190 -14.40 13.55 17.74
C LYS A 190 -14.15 15.01 18.06
N MET A 191 -15.17 15.70 18.59
CA MET A 191 -14.99 17.01 19.19
C MET A 191 -14.37 16.86 20.59
N LEU A 192 -13.37 17.68 20.89
CA LEU A 192 -12.81 17.85 22.23
C LEU A 192 -13.27 19.18 22.84
N ASP A 193 -12.94 19.39 24.11
CA ASP A 193 -13.20 20.64 24.81
C ASP A 193 -12.63 21.85 24.06
N ASN A 194 -13.28 23.01 24.24
CA ASN A 194 -12.95 24.27 23.55
C ASN A 194 -13.14 24.22 22.03
N ASN A 195 -14.02 23.35 21.53
CA ASN A 195 -14.33 23.21 20.10
C ASN A 195 -13.10 22.82 19.27
N ILE A 196 -12.22 21.99 19.83
CA ILE A 196 -11.05 21.46 19.12
C ILE A 196 -11.45 20.12 18.48
N GLY A 197 -11.42 20.03 17.15
CA GLY A 197 -11.64 18.77 16.46
C GLY A 197 -10.40 17.88 16.56
N TYR A 198 -10.58 16.62 16.93
CA TYR A 198 -9.53 15.62 16.86
C TYR A 198 -9.85 14.66 15.72
N ILE A 199 -8.91 14.49 14.79
CA ILE A 199 -9.01 13.53 13.69
C ILE A 199 -7.75 12.67 13.69
N ARG A 200 -7.92 11.35 13.72
CA ARG A 200 -6.85 10.36 13.56
C ARG A 200 -6.97 9.70 12.20
N ILE A 201 -5.85 9.60 11.48
CA ILE A 201 -5.73 8.82 10.26
C ILE A 201 -4.78 7.66 10.54
N SER A 202 -5.24 6.42 10.43
CA SER A 202 -4.40 5.23 10.67
C SER A 202 -3.56 4.82 9.46
N MET A 203 -4.04 5.08 8.24
CA MET A 203 -3.36 4.82 6.97
C MET A 203 -4.06 5.59 5.84
N PHE A 204 -3.42 5.70 4.67
CA PHE A 204 -3.98 6.34 3.47
C PHE A 204 -4.38 5.30 2.42
N ASN A 205 -5.61 4.80 2.51
CA ASN A 205 -6.24 3.98 1.45
C ASN A 205 -7.10 4.85 0.52
N GLU A 206 -7.66 4.28 -0.55
CA GLU A 206 -8.47 4.98 -1.58
C GLU A 206 -9.66 5.80 -1.02
N ASN A 207 -10.16 5.48 0.16
CA ASN A 207 -11.31 6.15 0.77
C ASN A 207 -10.92 7.28 1.74
N THR A 208 -9.66 7.33 2.16
CA THR A 208 -9.20 8.12 3.32
C THR A 208 -9.44 9.61 3.15
N GLY A 209 -9.15 10.19 2.00
CA GLY A 209 -9.35 11.61 1.75
C GLY A 209 -10.82 12.00 1.71
N ASN A 210 -11.71 11.14 1.20
CA ASN A 210 -13.15 11.36 1.28
C ASN A 210 -13.66 11.27 2.73
N ASP A 211 -13.20 10.27 3.48
CA ASP A 211 -13.55 10.06 4.88
C ASP A 211 -13.09 11.24 5.75
N PHE A 212 -11.88 11.73 5.49
CA PHE A 212 -11.33 12.90 6.14
C PHE A 212 -12.19 14.13 5.88
N VAL A 213 -12.52 14.42 4.63
CA VAL A 213 -13.38 15.57 4.27
C VAL A 213 -14.74 15.48 4.96
N ARG A 214 -15.38 14.30 4.97
CA ARG A 214 -16.66 14.09 5.64
C ARG A 214 -16.55 14.36 7.15
N LYS A 215 -15.54 13.78 7.81
CA LYS A 215 -15.33 13.96 9.24
C LYS A 215 -14.99 15.42 9.58
N LEU A 216 -14.21 16.09 8.73
CA LEU A 216 -13.87 17.50 8.89
C LEU A 216 -15.11 18.38 8.82
N GLN A 217 -15.95 18.20 7.79
CA GLN A 217 -17.21 18.93 7.63
C GLN A 217 -18.19 18.69 8.79
N GLU A 218 -18.25 17.46 9.31
CA GLU A 218 -19.05 17.13 10.49
C GLU A 218 -18.59 17.94 11.71
N LEU A 219 -17.28 17.98 11.98
CA LEU A 219 -16.72 18.76 13.09
C LEU A 219 -16.87 20.27 12.88
N GLU A 220 -16.67 20.77 11.65
CA GLU A 220 -16.93 22.17 11.29
C GLU A 220 -18.40 22.56 11.59
N LYS A 221 -19.37 21.70 11.26
CA LYS A 221 -20.80 21.92 11.58
C LYS A 221 -21.09 21.90 13.09
N GLN A 222 -20.30 21.16 13.86
CA GLN A 222 -20.38 21.17 15.33
C GLN A 222 -19.69 22.40 15.95
N GLY A 223 -19.14 23.32 15.13
CA GLY A 223 -18.54 24.57 15.58
C GLY A 223 -17.05 24.48 15.89
N MET A 224 -16.33 23.55 15.25
CA MET A 224 -14.87 23.42 15.38
C MET A 224 -14.14 24.74 15.11
N LYS A 225 -13.17 25.08 15.96
CA LYS A 225 -12.34 26.30 15.86
C LYS A 225 -10.84 26.02 15.67
N ALA A 226 -10.38 24.81 15.98
CA ALA A 226 -9.02 24.35 15.78
C ALA A 226 -9.00 22.83 15.60
N MET A 227 -7.92 22.27 15.05
CA MET A 227 -7.81 20.84 14.77
C MET A 227 -6.51 20.22 15.27
N VAL A 228 -6.62 19.06 15.92
CA VAL A 228 -5.51 18.11 16.08
C VAL A 228 -5.64 17.04 15.00
N LEU A 229 -4.61 16.88 14.18
CA LEU A 229 -4.47 15.79 13.24
C LEU A 229 -3.45 14.77 13.77
N ASP A 230 -3.91 13.58 14.13
CA ASP A 230 -3.05 12.51 14.63
C ASP A 230 -2.61 11.57 13.50
N LEU A 231 -1.32 11.60 13.19
CA LEU A 231 -0.63 10.74 12.21
C LEU A 231 0.35 9.78 12.88
N ARG A 232 0.30 9.62 14.22
CA ARG A 232 1.14 8.67 14.94
C ARG A 232 0.80 7.25 14.52
N ASP A 233 1.85 6.44 14.35
CA ASP A 233 1.78 5.04 13.90
C ASP A 233 1.11 4.85 12.54
N ASN A 234 1.07 5.90 11.70
CA ASN A 234 0.53 5.83 10.35
C ASN A 234 1.66 5.60 9.32
N PRO A 235 1.75 4.39 8.72
CA PRO A 235 2.85 4.02 7.81
C PRO A 235 2.76 4.67 6.43
N GLY A 236 1.75 5.51 6.21
CA GLY A 236 1.47 6.19 4.95
C GLY A 236 0.41 5.46 4.13
N GLY A 237 0.63 5.35 2.83
CA GLY A 237 -0.34 4.82 1.87
C GLY A 237 -0.30 5.62 0.57
N LEU A 238 -1.46 5.85 -0.03
CA LEU A 238 -1.59 6.50 -1.34
C LEU A 238 -1.21 7.99 -1.30
N LEU A 239 -0.40 8.39 -2.28
CA LEU A 239 0.03 9.77 -2.50
C LEU A 239 -1.16 10.72 -2.67
N ASP A 240 -2.08 10.38 -3.57
CA ASP A 240 -3.20 11.26 -3.92
C ASP A 240 -4.13 11.51 -2.73
N GLU A 241 -4.32 10.50 -1.88
CA GLU A 241 -5.12 10.61 -0.66
C GLU A 241 -4.43 11.49 0.38
N SER A 242 -3.11 11.43 0.48
CA SER A 242 -2.32 12.35 1.31
C SER A 242 -2.41 13.80 0.83
N VAL A 243 -2.34 14.02 -0.49
CA VAL A 243 -2.50 15.34 -1.12
C VAL A 243 -3.89 15.89 -0.87
N LYS A 244 -4.92 15.05 -0.99
CA LYS A 244 -6.32 15.40 -0.77
C LYS A 244 -6.61 15.81 0.68
N VAL A 245 -6.03 15.10 1.65
CA VAL A 245 -6.07 15.47 3.07
C VAL A 245 -5.34 16.79 3.31
N ALA A 246 -4.09 16.91 2.87
CA ALA A 246 -3.29 18.12 3.04
C ALA A 246 -3.97 19.35 2.42
N SER A 247 -4.57 19.20 1.24
CA SER A 247 -5.26 20.28 0.52
C SER A 247 -6.49 20.84 1.24
N GLN A 248 -6.96 20.21 2.33
CA GLN A 248 -8.02 20.77 3.16
C GLN A 248 -7.53 21.90 4.07
N PHE A 249 -6.22 22.01 4.30
CA PHE A 249 -5.67 22.98 5.23
C PHE A 249 -4.36 23.63 4.78
N VAL A 250 -3.58 23.01 3.93
CA VAL A 250 -2.37 23.61 3.35
C VAL A 250 -2.77 24.74 2.40
N PRO A 251 -2.28 25.97 2.58
CA PRO A 251 -2.56 27.08 1.66
C PRO A 251 -2.12 26.81 0.22
N LYS A 252 -2.56 27.67 -0.68
CA LYS A 252 -2.30 27.57 -2.11
C LYS A 252 -0.80 27.51 -2.39
N GLY A 253 -0.39 26.47 -3.11
CA GLY A 253 1.02 26.20 -3.39
C GLY A 253 1.33 24.69 -3.37
N PRO A 254 2.61 24.32 -3.50
CA PRO A 254 3.04 22.92 -3.48
C PRO A 254 2.64 22.23 -2.18
N VAL A 255 2.17 20.99 -2.29
CA VAL A 255 2.05 20.04 -1.17
C VAL A 255 3.22 19.07 -1.21
N VAL A 256 3.54 18.55 -2.39
CA VAL A 256 4.65 17.61 -2.60
C VAL A 256 5.10 17.65 -4.06
N SER A 257 6.40 17.48 -4.28
CA SER A 257 6.95 17.22 -5.60
C SER A 257 7.48 15.79 -5.69
N VAL A 258 7.17 15.11 -6.80
CA VAL A 258 7.70 13.80 -7.17
C VAL A 258 8.79 14.01 -8.20
N VAL A 259 10.00 13.52 -7.92
CA VAL A 259 11.16 13.64 -8.80
C VAL A 259 11.66 12.26 -9.20
N THR A 260 11.57 11.95 -10.49
CA THR A 260 12.01 10.67 -11.07
C THR A 260 13.52 10.65 -11.34
N ARG A 261 14.06 9.47 -11.65
CA ARG A 261 15.49 9.27 -11.91
C ARG A 261 16.02 10.10 -13.09
N ASP A 262 15.22 10.32 -14.12
CA ASP A 262 15.55 11.13 -15.30
C ASP A 262 15.39 12.64 -15.06
N GLY A 263 15.03 13.04 -13.84
CA GLY A 263 14.90 14.44 -13.43
C GLY A 263 13.55 15.07 -13.74
N GLN A 264 12.57 14.31 -14.23
CA GLN A 264 11.22 14.83 -14.37
C GLN A 264 10.64 15.14 -12.99
N ARG A 265 9.99 16.30 -12.89
CA ARG A 265 9.39 16.81 -11.66
C ARG A 265 7.90 17.02 -11.89
N GLU A 266 7.10 16.27 -11.15
CA GLU A 266 5.67 16.48 -11.01
C GLU A 266 5.39 17.15 -9.66
N THR A 267 4.48 18.12 -9.60
CA THR A 267 4.15 18.82 -8.35
C THR A 267 2.66 18.82 -8.12
N HIS A 268 2.25 18.25 -6.98
CA HIS A 268 0.88 18.28 -6.51
C HIS A 268 0.70 19.49 -5.61
N SER A 269 -0.33 20.28 -5.87
CA SER A 269 -0.53 21.59 -5.21
C SER A 269 -1.92 21.72 -4.61
N SER A 270 -2.00 22.41 -3.48
CA SER A 270 -3.26 22.83 -2.88
C SER A 270 -3.82 24.07 -3.62
N LYS A 271 -5.14 24.18 -3.62
CA LYS A 271 -5.89 25.34 -4.14
C LYS A 271 -6.57 26.14 -3.03
N LEU A 272 -6.34 25.80 -1.76
CA LEU A 272 -6.95 26.47 -0.63
C LEU A 272 -6.37 27.88 -0.47
N GLU A 273 -7.18 28.92 -0.66
CA GLU A 273 -6.67 30.30 -0.63
C GLU A 273 -6.13 30.70 0.76
N THR A 274 -6.81 30.31 1.85
CA THR A 274 -6.37 30.61 3.22
C THR A 274 -6.68 29.46 4.18
N ALA A 275 -5.79 29.26 5.15
CA ALA A 275 -6.02 28.33 6.24
C ALA A 275 -7.18 28.80 7.11
N LYS A 276 -8.11 27.89 7.43
CA LYS A 276 -9.36 28.24 8.13
C LYS A 276 -9.22 28.32 9.66
N TYR A 277 -8.31 27.53 10.22
CA TYR A 277 -8.14 27.39 11.67
C TYR A 277 -6.72 26.94 12.02
N PRO A 278 -6.28 27.14 13.27
CA PRO A 278 -5.01 26.59 13.77
C PRO A 278 -5.00 25.06 13.78
N ILE A 279 -3.85 24.47 13.44
CA ILE A 279 -3.67 23.02 13.35
C ILE A 279 -2.43 22.59 14.13
N ALA A 280 -2.58 21.51 14.89
CA ALA A 280 -1.47 20.78 15.49
C ALA A 280 -1.46 19.36 14.90
N ILE A 281 -0.28 18.86 14.54
CA ILE A 281 -0.12 17.53 13.94
C ILE A 281 0.73 16.66 14.85
N LEU A 282 0.18 15.54 15.29
CA LEU A 282 0.91 14.56 16.10
C LEU A 282 1.65 13.58 15.20
N VAL A 283 2.95 13.42 15.44
CA VAL A 283 3.83 12.53 14.66
C VAL A 283 4.76 11.71 15.56
N ASN A 284 5.17 10.54 15.06
CA ASN A 284 6.18 9.72 15.72
C ASN A 284 6.99 8.90 14.71
N GLY A 285 7.90 8.05 15.20
CA GLY A 285 8.72 7.17 14.35
C GLY A 285 7.93 6.17 13.49
N GLY A 286 6.63 5.97 13.77
CA GLY A 286 5.72 5.18 12.93
C GLY A 286 5.03 5.99 11.83
N SER A 287 5.10 7.33 11.88
CA SER A 287 4.64 8.22 10.81
C SER A 287 5.60 8.14 9.62
N ALA A 288 5.14 7.62 8.48
CA ALA A 288 5.98 7.41 7.29
C ALA A 288 5.28 7.81 5.98
N SER A 289 6.07 8.09 4.94
CA SER A 289 5.61 8.22 3.55
C SER A 289 4.50 9.27 3.39
N ALA A 290 3.28 8.89 2.98
CA ALA A 290 2.14 9.81 2.88
C ALA A 290 1.90 10.65 4.15
N SER A 291 2.13 10.09 5.35
CA SER A 291 2.05 10.86 6.61
C SER A 291 3.09 11.98 6.67
N GLU A 292 4.30 11.71 6.17
CA GLU A 292 5.39 12.69 6.10
C GLU A 292 5.15 13.74 5.01
N ILE A 293 4.44 13.40 3.94
CA ILE A 293 3.98 14.38 2.95
C ILE A 293 3.04 15.40 3.61
N VAL A 294 2.02 14.91 4.33
CA VAL A 294 1.07 15.77 5.03
C VAL A 294 1.76 16.62 6.09
N ALA A 295 2.60 16.00 6.92
CA ALA A 295 3.34 16.70 7.98
C ALA A 295 4.34 17.71 7.41
N GLY A 296 5.10 17.34 6.38
CA GLY A 296 6.09 18.21 5.73
C GLY A 296 5.44 19.39 5.02
N ALA A 297 4.31 19.18 4.34
CA ALA A 297 3.56 20.27 3.73
C ALA A 297 3.02 21.26 4.77
N ALA A 298 2.49 20.73 5.88
CA ALA A 298 1.99 21.56 6.96
C ALA A 298 3.09 22.40 7.64
N GLN A 299 4.25 21.78 7.88
CA GLN A 299 5.41 22.42 8.50
C GLN A 299 6.02 23.48 7.58
N ASP A 300 6.27 23.13 6.31
CA ASP A 300 6.94 24.03 5.35
C ASP A 300 6.13 25.27 5.03
N THR A 301 4.79 25.14 5.04
CA THR A 301 3.88 26.28 4.84
C THR A 301 3.57 27.04 6.12
N GLY A 302 4.03 26.56 7.28
CA GLY A 302 3.78 27.14 8.60
C GLY A 302 2.32 27.06 9.06
N VAL A 303 1.45 26.33 8.36
CA VAL A 303 0.02 26.25 8.70
C VAL A 303 -0.24 25.35 9.91
N GLY A 304 0.60 24.34 10.12
CA GLY A 304 0.50 23.39 11.21
C GLY A 304 1.73 23.40 12.10
N THR A 305 1.56 23.07 13.38
CA THR A 305 2.68 22.80 14.30
C THR A 305 2.80 21.31 14.54
N LEU A 306 3.94 20.73 14.19
CA LEU A 306 4.25 19.31 14.38
C LEU A 306 4.73 19.08 15.82
N ILE A 307 4.16 18.08 16.47
CA ILE A 307 4.41 17.77 17.87
C ILE A 307 4.62 16.27 18.02
N GLY A 308 5.65 15.87 18.77
CA GLY A 308 5.90 14.48 19.10
C GLY A 308 7.36 14.09 18.88
N THR A 309 7.61 13.07 18.07
CA THR A 309 8.98 12.59 17.79
C THR A 309 9.25 12.52 16.30
N LYS A 310 10.53 12.48 15.93
CA LYS A 310 11.00 12.38 14.55
C LYS A 310 10.27 11.26 13.78
N THR A 311 9.88 11.56 12.54
CA THR A 311 9.23 10.59 11.64
C THR A 311 10.20 9.58 11.05
N TYR A 312 9.66 8.57 10.36
CA TYR A 312 10.44 7.42 9.86
C TYR A 312 11.51 7.77 8.81
N GLY A 313 11.21 8.68 7.87
CA GLY A 313 12.10 9.05 6.78
C GLY A 313 11.93 8.25 5.50
N LYS A 314 10.69 7.92 5.11
CA LYS A 314 10.40 7.23 3.86
C LYS A 314 10.01 8.23 2.77
N GLY A 315 11.00 8.73 2.05
CA GLY A 315 10.84 9.71 0.97
C GLY A 315 10.88 9.15 -0.45
N SER A 316 10.62 7.86 -0.63
CA SER A 316 10.64 7.19 -1.93
C SER A 316 9.24 6.86 -2.43
N VAL A 317 9.04 6.98 -3.75
CA VAL A 317 7.80 6.67 -4.45
C VAL A 317 7.90 5.28 -5.04
N GLN A 318 6.94 4.41 -4.73
CA GLN A 318 6.83 3.10 -5.36
C GLN A 318 5.75 3.10 -6.43
N THR A 319 6.01 2.39 -7.53
CA THR A 319 5.00 2.00 -8.51
C THR A 319 4.75 0.50 -8.43
N ILE A 320 3.53 0.08 -8.78
CA ILE A 320 3.15 -1.33 -8.85
C ILE A 320 3.08 -1.73 -10.32
N VAL A 321 4.01 -2.57 -10.75
CA VAL A 321 4.05 -3.14 -12.09
C VAL A 321 3.49 -4.56 -12.02
N ARG A 322 2.26 -4.74 -12.53
CA ARG A 322 1.67 -6.08 -12.66
C ARG A 322 2.45 -6.88 -13.70
N LEU A 323 2.82 -8.11 -13.34
CA LEU A 323 3.48 -9.03 -14.27
C LEU A 323 2.47 -9.99 -14.91
N ASP A 324 1.45 -10.37 -14.15
CA ASP A 324 0.34 -11.22 -14.56
C ASP A 324 -0.90 -10.91 -13.68
N GLU A 325 -1.91 -11.79 -13.70
CA GLU A 325 -3.13 -11.61 -12.91
C GLU A 325 -2.92 -11.71 -11.38
N GLY A 326 -1.89 -12.43 -10.94
CA GLY A 326 -1.60 -12.69 -9.54
C GLY A 326 -0.37 -11.98 -9.01
N SER A 327 0.62 -11.64 -9.83
CA SER A 327 1.92 -11.18 -9.34
C SER A 327 2.28 -9.77 -9.82
N ALA A 328 3.08 -9.09 -8.99
CA ALA A 328 3.50 -7.72 -9.27
C ALA A 328 4.88 -7.42 -8.69
N ILE A 329 5.55 -6.42 -9.27
CA ILE A 329 6.74 -5.80 -8.70
C ILE A 329 6.34 -4.45 -8.13
N LYS A 330 6.57 -4.27 -6.84
CA LYS A 330 6.58 -2.94 -6.22
C LYS A 330 7.99 -2.38 -6.36
N LEU A 331 8.14 -1.26 -7.08
CA LEU A 331 9.45 -0.72 -7.47
C LEU A 331 9.57 0.74 -7.09
N THR A 332 10.67 1.12 -6.44
CA THR A 332 10.99 2.53 -6.21
C THR A 332 11.44 3.21 -7.49
N ILE A 333 10.70 4.24 -7.93
CA ILE A 333 10.96 4.95 -9.20
C ILE A 333 11.25 6.45 -9.05
N ALA A 334 10.89 7.03 -7.91
CA ALA A 334 11.03 8.46 -7.68
C ALA A 334 11.24 8.77 -6.20
N LYS A 335 11.50 10.04 -5.90
CA LYS A 335 11.60 10.58 -4.53
C LYS A 335 10.58 11.70 -4.33
N TYR A 336 10.13 11.86 -3.10
CA TYR A 336 9.34 13.00 -2.66
C TYR A 336 10.25 14.13 -2.19
N LEU A 337 9.84 15.35 -2.53
CA LEU A 337 10.35 16.58 -1.94
C LEU A 337 9.18 17.34 -1.30
N THR A 338 9.41 17.91 -0.11
CA THR A 338 8.45 18.78 0.56
C THR A 338 8.35 20.14 -0.16
N PRO A 339 7.42 21.04 0.21
CA PRO A 339 7.30 22.34 -0.45
C PRO A 339 8.57 23.19 -0.45
N ASN A 340 9.43 23.06 0.57
CA ASN A 340 10.75 23.70 0.64
C ASN A 340 11.88 22.86 0.01
N ASP A 341 11.56 21.95 -0.90
CA ASP A 341 12.49 21.05 -1.58
C ASP A 341 13.33 20.15 -0.65
N ARG A 342 12.85 19.89 0.59
CA ARG A 342 13.55 18.98 1.50
C ARG A 342 13.34 17.53 1.08
N SER A 343 14.43 16.77 1.00
CA SER A 343 14.34 15.32 0.88
C SER A 343 14.23 14.68 2.26
N ILE A 344 13.14 13.94 2.48
CA ILE A 344 12.89 13.25 3.74
C ILE A 344 13.45 11.81 3.75
N ASN A 345 13.97 11.32 2.62
CA ASN A 345 14.39 9.93 2.48
C ASN A 345 15.64 9.61 3.30
N GLY A 346 15.53 8.70 4.26
CA GLY A 346 16.57 8.35 5.22
C GLY A 346 16.79 9.41 6.31
N VAL A 347 16.02 10.49 6.31
CA VAL A 347 16.18 11.63 7.22
C VAL A 347 14.96 11.79 8.12
N GLY A 348 13.74 11.67 7.60
CA GLY A 348 12.52 11.98 8.34
C GLY A 348 12.28 13.48 8.48
N ILE A 349 11.26 13.82 9.25
CA ILE A 349 10.82 15.17 9.59
C ILE A 349 10.95 15.32 11.11
N GLU A 350 11.72 16.32 11.52
CA GLU A 350 11.79 16.71 12.93
C GLU A 350 10.53 17.52 13.28
N PRO A 351 9.85 17.22 14.40
CA PRO A 351 8.71 18.00 14.85
C PRO A 351 9.17 19.38 15.34
N ASP A 352 8.28 20.38 15.24
CA ASP A 352 8.54 21.72 15.76
C ASP A 352 8.68 21.74 17.29
N ILE A 353 7.93 20.85 17.96
CA ILE A 353 8.01 20.65 19.41
C ILE A 353 8.21 19.16 19.69
N VAL A 354 9.42 18.82 20.14
CA VAL A 354 9.76 17.46 20.54
C VAL A 354 9.11 17.14 21.89
N VAL A 355 8.29 16.10 21.92
CA VAL A 355 7.66 15.56 23.13
C VAL A 355 7.76 14.03 23.07
N GLN A 356 8.55 13.45 23.98
CA GLN A 356 8.67 12.01 24.11
C GLN A 356 7.43 11.43 24.80
N LEU A 357 7.02 10.22 24.41
CA LEU A 357 6.00 9.49 25.16
C LEU A 357 6.65 8.91 26.44
N PRO A 358 6.11 9.18 27.63
CA PRO A 358 6.59 8.56 28.86
C PRO A 358 6.35 7.05 28.85
N GLU A 359 7.11 6.31 29.67
CA GLU A 359 6.94 4.85 29.81
C GLU A 359 5.56 4.48 30.36
N SER A 360 5.01 5.30 31.27
CA SER A 360 3.60 5.21 31.68
C SER A 360 2.71 5.84 30.60
N ARG A 361 1.70 5.09 30.14
CA ARG A 361 0.69 5.53 29.17
C ARG A 361 -0.59 6.07 29.81
N ASP A 362 -0.54 6.42 31.09
CA ASP A 362 -1.73 6.89 31.83
C ASP A 362 -2.26 8.22 31.28
N LYS A 363 -1.42 8.98 30.55
CA LYS A 363 -1.77 10.27 29.95
C LYS A 363 -1.09 10.48 28.59
N ASP A 364 -1.83 11.03 27.62
CA ASP A 364 -1.28 11.41 26.32
C ASP A 364 -0.67 12.81 26.37
N VAL A 365 0.59 12.89 26.80
CA VAL A 365 1.32 14.17 26.95
C VAL A 365 1.55 14.90 25.62
N GLN A 366 1.58 14.18 24.50
CA GLN A 366 1.73 14.78 23.17
C GLN A 366 0.42 15.47 22.76
N LEU A 367 -0.72 14.81 22.98
CA LEU A 367 -2.03 15.42 22.78
C LEU A 367 -2.22 16.63 23.69
N ASP A 368 -1.87 16.53 24.97
CA ASP A 368 -1.93 17.67 25.90
C ASP A 368 -1.14 18.88 25.38
N LYS A 369 0.08 18.65 24.88
CA LYS A 369 0.89 19.73 24.30
C LYS A 369 0.27 20.31 23.04
N ALA A 370 -0.34 19.49 22.19
CA ALA A 370 -1.08 19.97 21.03
C ALA A 370 -2.27 20.87 21.44
N LEU A 371 -3.02 20.47 22.45
CA LEU A 371 -4.13 21.27 22.97
C LEU A 371 -3.64 22.60 23.58
N GLU A 372 -2.51 22.61 24.28
CA GLU A 372 -1.88 23.83 24.79
C GLU A 372 -1.51 24.81 23.65
N VAL A 373 -0.84 24.30 22.61
CA VAL A 373 -0.42 25.09 21.44
C VAL A 373 -1.60 25.65 20.66
N LEU A 374 -2.67 24.88 20.51
CA LEU A 374 -3.87 25.34 19.83
C LEU A 374 -4.59 26.43 20.63
N LYS A 375 -4.70 26.28 21.95
CA LYS A 375 -5.33 27.29 22.81
C LYS A 375 -4.63 28.65 22.77
N SER A 376 -3.32 28.70 22.55
CA SER A 376 -2.61 29.98 22.40
C SER A 376 -2.80 30.65 21.03
N LYS A 377 -3.40 29.94 20.07
CA LYS A 377 -3.62 30.41 18.68
C LYS A 377 -5.09 30.65 18.34
N MET A 378 -6.00 30.28 19.24
CA MET A 378 -7.44 30.54 19.18
C MET A 378 -7.77 31.83 19.92
#